data_AF-A0A7W1IXB9-F1
#
_entry.id   AF-A0A7W1IXB9-F1
#
_cell.length_a   1.000
_cell.length_b   1.000
_cell.length_c   1.000
_cell.angle_alpha   90.00
_cell.angle_beta   90.00
_cell.angle_gamma   90.00
#
_symmetry.space_group_name_H-M   'P 1'
#
loop_
_entity.id
_entity.type
_entity.pdbx_description
1 polymer ?
#
loop_
_entity_poly.entity_id
_entity_poly.type
_entity_poly.pdbx_seq_one_letter_code
_entity_poly.pdbx_strand_id
1 'polypeptide(L)'
;MRRLFRSAALTVPFLLPTFAADAPAGQVLYTSKRQQPLPLSNVGDPAAVAKARLFVTVDNGKTWTLAHELQIAEGTKDLPKFPFSADRDGAFGIMPCITYRTGQSEAEPKAGQVPPYVLVVDTVAPVIAQFDATLMGRAAAKAVVRLTWSVTDTNPEKELVAIEASNDGGARFTTIHRGGNDGAIELTVPVTSETRDLHLRLVATDRARNVTVSPSRNLNLVPMPAPVAVDPKDALAKAVATLPTLDEVGIDDGRPLPTTPIAPPSQENPTAPTAPKSTASATPTAPATTTPPAPAAPTAPARPDVVVDGKPYVSSEAGKPAASADQPPVVVADNSIDQAYYEALAASRPTAIAPNPKTAPRPVNRPQVAEAPLAAPARPDSDGQRAPASATPVIVDDEVRVLTDARVLANTGHLDVACDFYERLRFGSLGKTALFEQVRLLINNKRPRDAMTAVSSAPLEILTDPVRIDYGTLLLAAGRTDEVEVVVSGVAGDGPEARPALLLIAKAYEAQGKTTESRRALEWLAKGKDAVAIEARTLLGR
;
A
#
# COMPACT_ATOMS: atom_id res chain seq x y z
N MET A 1 -24.24 -38.23 -46.13
CA MET A 1 -24.23 -36.99 -45.33
C MET A 1 -23.84 -37.39 -43.91
N ARG A 2 -22.55 -37.42 -43.57
CA ARG A 2 -21.74 -36.32 -43.00
C ARG A 2 -22.37 -35.70 -41.73
N ARG A 3 -21.69 -35.95 -40.60
CA ARG A 3 -21.41 -35.01 -39.48
C ARG A 3 -22.60 -34.72 -38.55
N LEU A 4 -22.49 -34.57 -37.22
CA LEU A 4 -21.36 -34.20 -36.35
C LEU A 4 -21.59 -34.70 -34.90
N PHE A 5 -20.50 -35.11 -34.24
CA PHE A 5 -20.34 -35.21 -32.80
C PHE A 5 -20.55 -33.84 -32.13
N ARG A 6 -21.29 -33.77 -31.02
CA ARG A 6 -21.15 -32.69 -30.03
C ARG A 6 -21.20 -33.26 -28.60
N SER A 7 -20.05 -33.13 -27.94
CA SER A 7 -19.76 -33.42 -26.54
C SER A 7 -20.52 -32.47 -25.62
N ALA A 8 -21.17 -33.02 -24.59
CA ALA A 8 -21.70 -32.25 -23.46
C ALA A 8 -20.68 -32.31 -22.31
N ALA A 9 -20.27 -31.13 -21.83
CA ALA A 9 -19.31 -30.96 -20.76
C ALA A 9 -19.91 -31.42 -19.42
N LEU A 10 -19.26 -32.41 -18.82
CA LEU A 10 -19.47 -32.90 -17.46
C LEU A 10 -18.77 -31.92 -16.50
N THR A 11 -19.51 -31.21 -15.65
CA THR A 11 -18.92 -30.37 -14.60
C THR A 11 -18.48 -31.28 -13.44
N VAL A 12 -17.22 -31.70 -13.48
CA VAL A 12 -16.56 -32.43 -12.41
C VAL A 12 -16.19 -31.43 -11.30
N PRO A 13 -16.52 -31.70 -10.01
CA PRO A 13 -15.99 -30.90 -8.91
C PRO A 13 -14.45 -31.03 -8.92
N PHE A 14 -13.76 -29.93 -9.23
CA PHE A 14 -12.32 -29.84 -9.16
C PHE A 14 -11.92 -29.92 -7.68
N LEU A 15 -11.57 -31.12 -7.21
CA LEU A 15 -10.76 -31.29 -6.01
C LEU A 15 -9.38 -30.69 -6.32
N LEU A 16 -9.14 -29.46 -5.89
CA LEU A 16 -7.80 -28.90 -5.88
C LEU A 16 -6.94 -29.82 -4.99
N PRO A 17 -5.76 -30.27 -5.46
CA PRO A 17 -4.85 -31.00 -4.62
C PRO A 17 -4.54 -30.15 -3.39
N THR A 18 -4.78 -30.71 -2.21
CA THR A 18 -4.34 -30.14 -0.94
C THR A 18 -2.82 -30.07 -1.00
N PHE A 19 -2.27 -28.88 -1.24
CA PHE A 19 -0.83 -28.68 -1.33
C PHE A 19 -0.21 -28.98 0.04
N ALA A 20 0.76 -29.90 0.07
CA ALA A 20 1.50 -30.24 1.29
C ALA A 20 2.22 -28.98 1.80
N ALA A 21 1.97 -28.64 3.07
CA ALA A 21 2.10 -27.29 3.62
C ALA A 21 3.46 -26.93 4.24
N ASP A 22 4.57 -27.61 3.94
CA ASP A 22 5.78 -27.51 4.80
C ASP A 22 7.13 -27.24 4.09
N ALA A 23 7.12 -26.86 2.81
CA ALA A 23 8.30 -26.24 2.18
C ALA A 23 8.18 -24.71 2.28
N PRO A 24 9.27 -23.94 2.52
CA PRO A 24 9.20 -22.47 2.49
C PRO A 24 8.68 -22.05 1.11
N ALA A 25 7.43 -21.61 1.08
CA ALA A 25 6.75 -21.30 -0.16
C ALA A 25 7.51 -20.17 -0.86
N GLY A 26 7.85 -20.37 -2.12
CA GLY A 26 8.33 -19.29 -2.98
C GLY A 26 7.37 -18.11 -2.93
N GLN A 27 7.86 -16.92 -3.31
CA GLN A 27 7.02 -15.72 -3.27
C GLN A 27 5.78 -15.91 -4.14
N VAL A 28 4.59 -15.74 -3.55
CA VAL A 28 3.31 -15.90 -4.25
C VAL A 28 2.85 -14.55 -4.79
N LEU A 29 2.54 -14.51 -6.08
CA LEU A 29 2.02 -13.35 -6.80
C LEU A 29 0.62 -13.69 -7.30
N TYR A 30 -0.33 -12.75 -7.17
CA TYR A 30 -1.69 -12.93 -7.67
C TYR A 30 -1.96 -11.97 -8.83
N THR A 31 -2.72 -12.42 -9.84
CA THR A 31 -3.14 -11.56 -10.96
C THR A 31 -4.50 -11.99 -11.51
N SER A 32 -5.32 -11.00 -11.87
CA SER A 32 -6.57 -11.17 -12.62
C SER A 32 -6.38 -11.23 -14.13
N LYS A 33 -5.15 -11.06 -14.60
CA LYS A 33 -4.83 -11.05 -16.04
C LYS A 33 -4.18 -12.36 -16.44
N ARG A 34 -4.78 -13.04 -17.43
CA ARG A 34 -4.17 -14.23 -18.07
C ARG A 34 -2.86 -13.90 -18.76
N GLN A 35 -2.73 -12.69 -19.32
CA GLN A 35 -1.52 -12.19 -19.94
C GLN A 35 -0.83 -11.25 -18.97
N GLN A 36 0.33 -11.68 -18.46
CA GLN A 36 1.10 -10.91 -17.48
C GLN A 36 2.56 -10.88 -17.94
N PRO A 37 3.08 -9.71 -18.35
CA PRO A 37 4.50 -9.61 -18.66
C PRO A 37 5.32 -9.81 -17.39
N LEU A 38 6.20 -10.80 -17.39
CA LEU A 38 7.03 -11.13 -16.23
C LEU A 38 8.41 -10.46 -16.35
N PRO A 39 8.88 -9.74 -15.32
CA PRO A 39 10.19 -9.14 -15.35
C PRO A 39 11.29 -10.22 -15.35
N LEU A 40 12.44 -9.89 -15.92
CA LEU A 40 13.67 -10.64 -15.70
C LEU A 40 14.15 -10.34 -14.28
N SER A 41 14.21 -11.37 -13.43
CA SER A 41 14.59 -11.22 -12.02
C SER A 41 16.00 -10.64 -11.85
N ASN A 42 16.16 -9.70 -10.90
CA ASN A 42 17.41 -9.19 -10.31
C ASN A 42 18.70 -9.29 -11.15
N VAL A 43 18.66 -8.78 -12.39
CA VAL A 43 19.87 -8.66 -13.20
C VAL A 43 20.60 -7.38 -12.82
N GLY A 44 21.82 -7.50 -12.30
CA GLY A 44 22.62 -6.32 -11.93
C GLY A 44 23.01 -5.45 -13.13
N ASP A 45 23.36 -6.05 -14.26
CA ASP A 45 23.70 -5.35 -15.51
C ASP A 45 22.93 -5.95 -16.70
N PRO A 46 21.92 -5.25 -17.24
CA PRO A 46 21.21 -5.63 -18.45
C PRO A 46 22.11 -5.93 -19.66
N ALA A 47 23.20 -5.19 -19.84
CA ALA A 47 24.07 -5.33 -21.01
C ALA A 47 24.87 -6.65 -20.98
N ALA A 48 25.11 -7.19 -19.78
CA ALA A 48 25.79 -8.46 -19.58
C ALA A 48 24.94 -9.68 -19.97
N VAL A 49 23.62 -9.52 -20.16
CA VAL A 49 22.72 -10.62 -20.50
C VAL A 49 22.80 -10.93 -22.00
N ALA A 50 23.04 -12.20 -22.33
CA ALA A 50 22.98 -12.68 -23.71
C ALA A 50 21.61 -13.28 -24.04
N LYS A 51 21.06 -14.08 -23.11
CA LYS A 51 19.84 -14.86 -23.31
C LYS A 51 19.13 -15.03 -21.98
N ALA A 52 17.81 -15.08 -22.02
CA ALA A 52 17.00 -15.44 -20.86
C ALA A 52 15.93 -16.46 -21.24
N ARG A 53 15.69 -17.42 -20.33
CA ARG A 53 14.70 -18.49 -20.48
C ARG A 53 13.72 -18.43 -19.34
N LEU A 54 12.44 -18.63 -19.63
CA LEU A 54 11.41 -18.77 -18.61
C LEU A 54 10.94 -20.22 -18.57
N PHE A 55 11.13 -20.86 -17.44
CA PHE A 55 10.58 -22.17 -17.15
C PHE A 55 9.30 -22.04 -16.31
N VAL A 56 8.33 -22.89 -16.61
CA VAL A 56 7.03 -22.92 -15.94
C VAL A 56 6.72 -24.33 -15.48
N THR A 57 6.07 -24.44 -14.33
CA THR A 57 5.53 -25.67 -13.77
C THR A 57 4.09 -25.45 -13.32
N VAL A 58 3.23 -26.45 -13.53
CA VAL A 58 1.82 -26.45 -13.05
C VAL A 58 1.59 -27.50 -11.96
N ASP A 59 2.64 -28.21 -11.55
CA ASP A 59 2.60 -29.33 -10.61
C ASP A 59 3.60 -29.14 -9.44
N ASN A 60 3.81 -27.88 -9.07
CA ASN A 60 4.71 -27.44 -8.00
C ASN A 60 6.15 -27.94 -8.15
N GLY A 61 6.66 -27.88 -9.38
CA GLY A 61 8.05 -28.17 -9.70
C GLY A 61 8.37 -29.64 -9.92
N LYS A 62 7.38 -30.54 -9.89
CA LYS A 62 7.61 -31.95 -10.26
C LYS A 62 8.07 -32.06 -11.71
N THR A 63 7.46 -31.28 -12.60
CA THR A 63 7.90 -31.14 -13.99
C THR A 63 8.05 -29.67 -14.37
N TRP A 64 9.00 -29.39 -15.26
CA TRP A 64 9.31 -28.05 -15.74
C TRP A 64 9.30 -28.04 -17.27
N THR A 65 8.66 -27.02 -17.85
CA THR A 65 8.62 -26.81 -19.29
C THR A 65 9.20 -25.45 -19.63
N LEU A 66 9.97 -25.37 -20.72
CA LEU A 66 10.44 -24.09 -21.26
C LEU A 66 9.26 -23.38 -21.92
N ALA A 67 8.81 -22.27 -21.34
CA ALA A 67 7.69 -21.49 -21.87
C ALA A 67 8.16 -20.45 -22.88
N HIS A 68 9.24 -19.73 -22.59
CA HIS A 68 9.78 -18.70 -23.46
C HIS A 68 11.31 -18.65 -23.42
N GLU A 69 11.91 -18.27 -24.55
CA GLU A 69 13.32 -17.92 -24.66
C GLU A 69 13.43 -16.55 -25.34
N LEU A 70 14.19 -15.65 -24.74
CA LEU A 70 14.48 -14.32 -25.25
C LEU A 70 15.97 -14.20 -25.52
N GLN A 71 16.32 -13.77 -26.73
CA GLN A 71 17.68 -13.39 -27.09
C GLN A 71 17.83 -11.89 -26.89
N ILE A 72 18.81 -11.46 -26.11
CA ILE A 72 19.00 -10.06 -25.75
C ILE A 72 20.09 -9.47 -26.63
N ALA A 73 19.79 -8.35 -27.30
CA ALA A 73 20.75 -7.66 -28.14
C ALA A 73 21.87 -7.03 -27.29
N GLU A 74 23.06 -6.90 -27.87
CA GLU A 74 24.17 -6.23 -27.19
C GLU A 74 23.88 -4.74 -27.01
N GLY A 75 24.22 -4.18 -25.85
CA GLY A 75 23.95 -2.77 -25.53
C GLY A 75 22.50 -2.46 -25.16
N THR A 76 21.63 -3.47 -24.97
CA THR A 76 20.29 -3.27 -24.44
C THR A 76 20.36 -2.66 -23.03
N LYS A 77 19.74 -1.48 -22.86
CA LYS A 77 19.66 -0.78 -21.57
C LYS A 77 18.53 -1.32 -20.69
N ASP A 78 17.40 -1.64 -21.31
CA ASP A 78 16.19 -2.13 -20.61
C ASP A 78 15.91 -3.57 -21.00
N LEU A 79 15.87 -4.45 -20.01
CA LEU A 79 15.60 -5.86 -20.23
C LEU A 79 14.14 -6.08 -20.69
N PRO A 80 13.90 -6.84 -21.77
CA PRO A 80 12.55 -7.17 -22.19
C PRO A 80 11.88 -8.07 -21.15
N LYS A 81 10.56 -7.94 -21.02
CA LYS A 81 9.74 -8.80 -20.15
C LYS A 81 9.33 -10.07 -20.91
N PHE A 82 9.17 -11.19 -20.20
CA PHE A 82 8.62 -12.40 -20.81
C PHE A 82 7.13 -12.21 -21.11
N PRO A 83 6.65 -12.49 -22.34
CA PRO A 83 5.24 -12.39 -22.68
C PRO A 83 4.48 -13.64 -22.21
N PHE A 84 4.34 -13.81 -20.89
CA PHE A 84 3.67 -14.97 -20.32
C PHE A 84 2.14 -14.88 -20.47
N SER A 85 1.53 -16.00 -20.91
CA SER A 85 0.08 -16.16 -21.01
C SER A 85 -0.35 -17.49 -20.40
N ALA A 86 -1.23 -17.43 -19.39
CA ALA A 86 -1.87 -18.60 -18.81
C ALA A 86 -3.12 -18.99 -19.62
N ASP A 87 -3.25 -20.29 -19.93
CA ASP A 87 -4.38 -20.87 -20.63
C ASP A 87 -5.61 -21.11 -19.73
N ARG A 88 -5.38 -21.16 -18.40
CA ARG A 88 -6.41 -21.39 -17.38
C ARG A 88 -6.06 -20.71 -16.06
N ASP A 89 -7.03 -20.66 -15.16
CA ASP A 89 -6.82 -20.21 -13.78
C ASP A 89 -6.08 -21.29 -12.99
N GLY A 90 -5.31 -20.88 -12.00
CA GLY A 90 -4.50 -21.77 -11.17
C GLY A 90 -3.14 -21.21 -10.81
N ALA A 91 -2.35 -22.03 -10.12
CA ALA A 91 -1.00 -21.70 -9.70
C ALA A 91 0.04 -22.19 -10.73
N PHE A 92 0.93 -21.29 -11.11
CA PHE A 92 2.03 -21.52 -12.04
C PHE A 92 3.34 -21.22 -11.31
N GLY A 93 4.16 -22.23 -11.05
CA GLY A 93 5.53 -22.00 -10.61
C GLY A 93 6.36 -21.45 -11.76
N ILE A 94 7.10 -20.38 -11.53
CA ILE A 94 7.92 -19.72 -12.55
C ILE A 94 9.37 -19.64 -12.10
N MET A 95 10.30 -19.89 -13.01
CA MET A 95 11.73 -19.76 -12.78
C MET A 95 12.40 -19.18 -14.04
N PRO A 96 12.79 -17.90 -14.01
CA PRO A 96 13.65 -17.35 -15.04
C PRO A 96 15.08 -17.87 -14.85
N CYS A 97 15.76 -18.16 -15.95
CA CYS A 97 17.17 -18.54 -16.00
C CYS A 97 17.90 -17.66 -17.00
N ILE A 98 19.00 -17.07 -16.57
CA ILE A 98 19.78 -16.13 -17.38
C ILE A 98 21.09 -16.78 -17.84
N THR A 99 21.43 -16.54 -19.11
CA THR A 99 22.76 -16.79 -19.65
C THR A 99 23.42 -15.45 -19.97
N TYR A 100 24.57 -15.20 -19.35
CA TYR A 100 25.38 -14.01 -19.54
C TYR A 100 26.29 -14.15 -20.78
N ARG A 101 26.72 -13.01 -21.32
CA ARG A 101 27.66 -12.96 -22.46
C ARG A 101 29.03 -13.57 -22.15
N THR A 102 29.39 -13.67 -20.87
CA THR A 102 30.60 -14.35 -20.40
C THR A 102 30.54 -15.88 -20.57
N GLY A 103 29.39 -16.43 -20.98
CA GLY A 103 29.14 -17.87 -21.06
C GLY A 103 28.67 -18.49 -19.75
N GLN A 104 28.64 -17.72 -18.65
CA GLN A 104 28.02 -18.17 -17.40
C GLN A 104 26.51 -18.26 -17.56
N SER A 105 25.91 -19.36 -17.10
CA SER A 105 24.47 -19.56 -17.12
C SER A 105 23.99 -19.98 -15.74
N GLU A 106 22.84 -19.45 -15.34
CA GLU A 106 22.09 -19.98 -14.22
C GLU A 106 21.63 -21.41 -14.52
N ALA A 107 21.52 -22.22 -13.48
CA ALA A 107 21.09 -23.61 -13.61
C ALA A 107 19.60 -23.66 -13.97
N GLU A 108 19.28 -24.42 -15.02
CA GLU A 108 17.89 -24.73 -15.36
C GLU A 108 17.24 -25.55 -14.23
N PRO A 109 15.93 -25.39 -14.00
CA PRO A 109 15.26 -26.11 -12.92
C PRO A 109 15.29 -27.62 -13.15
N LYS A 110 15.49 -28.37 -12.08
CA LYS A 110 15.42 -29.84 -12.10
C LYS A 110 14.02 -30.31 -11.69
N ALA A 111 13.60 -31.47 -12.22
CA ALA A 111 12.37 -32.12 -11.75
C ALA A 111 12.42 -32.32 -10.23
N GLY A 112 11.34 -31.94 -9.53
CA GLY A 112 11.24 -31.91 -8.08
C GLY A 112 11.74 -30.63 -7.41
N GLN A 113 12.37 -29.71 -8.14
CA GLN A 113 12.80 -28.42 -7.59
C GLN A 113 11.60 -27.51 -7.35
N VAL A 114 11.45 -27.02 -6.11
CA VAL A 114 10.37 -26.11 -5.71
C VAL A 114 10.53 -24.77 -6.45
N PRO A 115 9.46 -24.21 -7.03
CA PRO A 115 9.52 -22.93 -7.72
C PRO A 115 9.87 -21.77 -6.75
N PRO A 116 10.80 -20.87 -7.12
CA PRO A 116 11.13 -19.70 -6.30
C PRO A 116 10.00 -18.65 -6.27
N TYR A 117 9.15 -18.65 -7.31
CA TYR A 117 7.99 -17.78 -7.44
C TYR A 117 6.77 -18.59 -7.88
N VAL A 118 5.61 -18.29 -7.32
CA VAL A 118 4.33 -18.90 -7.73
C VAL A 118 3.40 -17.79 -8.18
N LEU A 119 3.03 -17.79 -9.46
CA LEU A 119 2.02 -16.90 -10.01
C LEU A 119 0.65 -17.59 -9.97
N VAL A 120 -0.27 -17.07 -9.18
CA VAL A 120 -1.67 -17.49 -9.13
C VAL A 120 -2.47 -16.59 -10.07
N VAL A 121 -2.99 -17.18 -11.15
CA VAL A 121 -3.91 -16.52 -12.07
C VAL A 121 -5.33 -16.86 -11.61
N ASP A 122 -6.08 -15.85 -11.22
CA ASP A 122 -7.47 -15.98 -10.80
C ASP A 122 -8.30 -14.91 -11.51
N THR A 123 -9.17 -15.34 -12.42
CA THR A 123 -10.01 -14.42 -13.21
C THR A 123 -11.44 -14.34 -12.70
N VAL A 124 -11.75 -15.05 -11.62
CA VAL A 124 -13.10 -15.14 -11.07
C VAL A 124 -13.25 -14.12 -9.96
N ALA A 125 -14.22 -13.21 -10.09
CA ALA A 125 -14.50 -12.24 -9.06
C ALA A 125 -15.22 -12.87 -7.85
N PRO A 126 -15.05 -12.32 -6.64
CA PRO A 126 -15.78 -12.75 -5.45
C PRO A 126 -17.29 -12.77 -5.67
N VAL A 127 -17.98 -13.74 -5.06
CA VAL A 127 -19.45 -13.82 -5.14
C VAL A 127 -20.05 -13.33 -3.83
N ILE A 128 -20.83 -12.25 -3.89
CA ILE A 128 -21.60 -11.74 -2.75
C ILE A 128 -22.88 -12.56 -2.63
N ALA A 129 -22.92 -13.50 -1.69
CA ALA A 129 -24.09 -14.34 -1.45
C ALA A 129 -25.19 -13.58 -0.70
N GLN A 130 -24.80 -12.70 0.22
CA GLN A 130 -25.73 -11.91 1.03
C GLN A 130 -25.16 -10.53 1.37
N PHE A 131 -26.00 -9.51 1.28
CA PHE A 131 -25.73 -8.18 1.86
C PHE A 131 -27.05 -7.52 2.29
N ASP A 132 -27.22 -7.37 3.59
CA ASP A 132 -28.40 -6.74 4.20
C ASP A 132 -27.99 -5.62 5.15
N ALA A 133 -28.85 -4.60 5.18
CA ALA A 133 -28.69 -3.43 6.02
C ALA A 133 -30.04 -3.08 6.64
N THR A 134 -30.05 -2.82 7.94
CA THR A 134 -31.26 -2.46 8.70
C THR A 134 -30.97 -1.23 9.56
N LEU A 135 -31.80 -0.20 9.44
CA LEU A 135 -31.72 0.99 10.27
C LEU A 135 -32.20 0.67 11.70
N MET A 136 -31.33 0.82 12.68
CA MET A 136 -31.62 0.59 14.10
C MET A 136 -32.08 1.87 14.81
N GLY A 137 -31.59 3.03 14.37
CA GLY A 137 -31.96 4.33 14.94
C GLY A 137 -31.31 5.51 14.22
N ARG A 138 -31.84 6.71 14.47
CA ARG A 138 -31.29 7.98 13.95
C ARG A 138 -31.20 9.00 15.08
N ALA A 139 -30.07 9.67 15.16
CA ALA A 139 -29.85 10.90 15.91
C ALA A 139 -29.48 12.03 14.94
N ALA A 140 -29.45 13.29 15.41
CA ALA A 140 -29.35 14.49 14.57
C ALA A 140 -28.28 14.43 13.46
N ALA A 141 -27.11 13.87 13.74
CA ALA A 141 -26.00 13.78 12.79
C ALA A 141 -25.50 12.34 12.55
N LYS A 142 -26.26 11.33 13.00
CA LYS A 142 -25.80 9.93 13.05
C LYS A 142 -26.94 8.95 12.76
N ALA A 143 -26.70 7.95 11.94
CA ALA A 143 -27.58 6.80 11.76
C ALA A 143 -26.91 5.55 12.32
N VAL A 144 -27.62 4.77 13.13
CA VAL A 144 -27.13 3.48 13.62
C VAL A 144 -27.71 2.39 12.71
N VAL A 145 -26.84 1.64 12.05
CA VAL A 145 -27.22 0.62 11.06
C VAL A 145 -26.64 -0.71 11.46
N ARG A 146 -27.46 -1.76 11.43
CA ARG A 146 -27.01 -3.15 11.52
C ARG A 146 -26.79 -3.70 10.12
N LEU A 147 -25.64 -4.33 9.92
CA LEU A 147 -25.19 -4.86 8.64
C LEU A 147 -24.88 -6.35 8.80
N THR A 148 -25.25 -7.14 7.80
CA THR A 148 -24.89 -8.56 7.71
C THR A 148 -24.49 -8.90 6.28
N TRP A 149 -23.41 -9.66 6.11
CA TRP A 149 -22.94 -10.06 4.79
C TRP A 149 -22.33 -11.46 4.77
N SER A 150 -22.28 -12.02 3.56
CA SER A 150 -21.58 -13.25 3.23
C SER A 150 -21.02 -13.17 1.81
N VAL A 151 -19.73 -13.44 1.68
CA VAL A 151 -18.98 -13.41 0.42
C VAL A 151 -18.18 -14.71 0.28
N THR A 152 -18.26 -15.34 -0.88
CA THR A 152 -17.50 -16.55 -1.20
C THR A 152 -16.44 -16.23 -2.26
N ASP A 153 -15.20 -16.65 -2.01
CA ASP A 153 -14.09 -16.48 -2.92
C ASP A 153 -13.07 -17.63 -2.74
N THR A 154 -12.37 -18.02 -3.81
CA THR A 154 -11.37 -19.10 -3.75
C THR A 154 -10.02 -18.61 -3.21
N ASN A 155 -9.69 -17.33 -3.44
CA ASN A 155 -8.44 -16.70 -3.04
C ASN A 155 -8.70 -15.40 -2.25
N PRO A 156 -9.40 -15.47 -1.11
CA PRO A 156 -9.84 -14.29 -0.39
C PRO A 156 -8.67 -13.47 0.14
N GLU A 157 -8.76 -12.14 -0.01
CA GLU A 157 -7.89 -11.23 0.72
C GLU A 157 -8.23 -11.28 2.22
N LYS A 158 -7.27 -10.92 3.09
CA LYS A 158 -7.50 -10.92 4.55
C LYS A 158 -8.71 -10.04 4.92
N GLU A 159 -8.87 -8.93 4.20
CA GLU A 159 -10.00 -7.99 4.30
C GLU A 159 -10.76 -7.94 2.97
N LEU A 160 -11.34 -9.08 2.60
CA LEU A 160 -12.09 -9.25 1.35
C LEU A 160 -13.19 -8.19 1.17
N VAL A 161 -13.80 -7.71 2.24
CA VAL A 161 -15.00 -6.88 2.20
C VAL A 161 -14.71 -5.44 2.64
N ALA A 162 -15.18 -4.47 1.85
CA ALA A 162 -15.32 -3.08 2.21
C ALA A 162 -16.80 -2.66 2.12
N ILE A 163 -17.34 -2.07 3.19
CA ILE A 163 -18.69 -1.50 3.21
C ILE A 163 -18.57 -0.01 2.99
N GLU A 164 -19.32 0.50 2.02
CA GLU A 164 -19.32 1.91 1.67
C GLU A 164 -20.70 2.53 1.88
N ALA A 165 -20.71 3.81 2.29
CA ALA A 165 -21.91 4.60 2.51
C ALA A 165 -21.92 5.86 1.63
N SER A 166 -23.10 6.29 1.22
CA SER A 166 -23.34 7.52 0.49
C SER A 166 -24.53 8.26 1.11
N ASN A 167 -24.35 9.55 1.37
CA ASN A 167 -25.36 10.47 1.90
C ASN A 167 -25.85 11.48 0.84
N ASP A 168 -25.45 11.30 -0.41
CA ASP A 168 -25.71 12.18 -1.56
C ASP A 168 -26.46 11.46 -2.70
N GLY A 169 -27.33 10.51 -2.35
CA GLY A 169 -28.14 9.78 -3.32
C GLY A 169 -27.38 8.73 -4.13
N GLY A 170 -26.23 8.25 -3.63
CA GLY A 170 -25.37 7.29 -4.31
C GLY A 170 -24.34 7.92 -5.26
N ALA A 171 -24.19 9.25 -5.27
CA ALA A 171 -23.24 9.91 -6.15
C ALA A 171 -21.78 9.71 -5.70
N ARG A 172 -21.52 9.69 -4.39
CA ARG A 172 -20.21 9.43 -3.80
C ARG A 172 -20.32 8.45 -2.65
N PHE A 173 -19.50 7.40 -2.70
CA PHE A 173 -19.40 6.39 -1.66
C PHE A 173 -18.08 6.56 -0.89
N THR A 174 -18.16 6.46 0.43
CA THR A 174 -16.99 6.45 1.33
C THR A 174 -16.95 5.14 2.11
N THR A 175 -15.77 4.54 2.24
CA THR A 175 -15.59 3.32 3.02
C THR A 175 -15.80 3.62 4.50
N ILE A 176 -16.71 2.88 5.13
CA ILE A 176 -17.05 3.01 6.56
C ILE A 176 -16.61 1.80 7.39
N HIS A 177 -16.33 0.66 6.74
CA HIS A 177 -15.88 -0.57 7.41
C HIS A 177 -15.14 -1.49 6.45
N ARG A 178 -14.21 -2.29 6.98
CA ARG A 178 -13.54 -3.40 6.31
C ARG A 178 -13.66 -4.67 7.15
N GLY A 179 -13.81 -5.82 6.50
CA GLY A 179 -14.02 -7.09 7.19
C GLY A 179 -13.69 -8.31 6.32
N GLY A 180 -13.85 -9.49 6.93
CA GLY A 180 -13.67 -10.78 6.25
C GLY A 180 -14.87 -11.20 5.40
N ASN A 181 -14.86 -12.48 5.01
CA ASN A 181 -15.86 -13.07 4.11
C ASN A 181 -17.29 -12.98 4.65
N ASP A 182 -17.47 -13.26 5.93
CA ASP A 182 -18.76 -13.22 6.61
C ASP A 182 -18.68 -12.25 7.79
N GLY A 183 -19.79 -11.57 8.07
CA GLY A 183 -19.82 -10.67 9.21
C GLY A 183 -21.19 -10.13 9.54
N ALA A 184 -21.31 -9.70 10.79
CA ALA A 184 -22.46 -8.99 11.33
C ALA A 184 -21.93 -7.89 12.25
N ILE A 185 -22.33 -6.64 12.01
CA ILE A 185 -21.84 -5.49 12.78
C ILE A 185 -22.90 -4.40 12.88
N GLU A 186 -22.85 -3.62 13.94
CA GLU A 186 -23.62 -2.39 14.11
C GLU A 186 -22.67 -1.19 13.97
N LEU A 187 -22.96 -0.31 13.02
CA LEU A 187 -22.15 0.87 12.72
C LEU A 187 -22.94 2.16 12.93
N THR A 188 -22.23 3.17 13.39
CA THR A 188 -22.72 4.55 13.41
C THR A 188 -22.19 5.30 12.20
N VAL A 189 -23.08 5.64 11.27
CA VAL A 189 -22.75 6.34 10.02
C VAL A 189 -23.07 7.83 10.17
N PRO A 190 -22.13 8.74 9.87
CA PRO A 190 -22.41 10.17 9.89
C PRO A 190 -23.40 10.55 8.77
N VAL A 191 -24.43 11.31 9.12
CA VAL A 191 -25.46 11.80 8.19
C VAL A 191 -25.77 13.27 8.49
N THR A 192 -26.34 14.00 7.54
CA THR A 192 -26.82 15.37 7.80
C THR A 192 -28.31 15.36 8.13
N SER A 193 -28.83 16.48 8.63
CA SER A 193 -30.28 16.69 8.81
C SER A 193 -31.04 16.66 7.47
N GLU A 194 -30.35 16.93 6.36
CA GLU A 194 -30.89 16.95 5.01
C GLU A 194 -30.87 15.56 4.35
N THR A 195 -30.03 14.63 4.82
CA THR A 195 -30.00 13.26 4.31
C THR A 195 -31.35 12.58 4.52
N ARG A 196 -32.06 12.31 3.41
CA ARG A 196 -33.31 11.53 3.36
C ARG A 196 -33.06 10.05 3.11
N ASP A 197 -32.04 9.75 2.31
CA ASP A 197 -31.72 8.41 1.85
C ASP A 197 -30.25 8.12 2.17
N LEU A 198 -30.00 7.03 2.90
CA LEU A 198 -28.66 6.52 3.15
C LEU A 198 -28.44 5.30 2.24
N HIS A 199 -27.53 5.44 1.29
CA HIS A 199 -27.17 4.38 0.36
C HIS A 199 -25.98 3.61 0.88
N LEU A 200 -26.11 2.29 1.00
CA LEU A 200 -25.06 1.40 1.45
C LEU A 200 -24.77 0.37 0.37
N ARG A 201 -23.50 0.06 0.13
CA ARG A 201 -23.09 -1.03 -0.75
C ARG A 201 -21.91 -1.79 -0.17
N LEU A 202 -21.78 -3.03 -0.59
CA LEU A 202 -20.66 -3.89 -0.27
C LEU A 202 -19.76 -4.02 -1.51
N VAL A 203 -18.46 -3.89 -1.31
CA VAL A 203 -17.43 -4.10 -2.32
C VAL A 203 -16.56 -5.26 -1.84
N ALA A 204 -16.50 -6.33 -2.61
CA ALA A 204 -15.65 -7.48 -2.34
C ALA A 204 -14.45 -7.50 -3.29
N THR A 205 -13.23 -7.62 -2.77
CA THR A 205 -11.96 -7.66 -3.54
C THR A 205 -11.10 -8.86 -3.16
N ASP A 206 -10.77 -9.71 -4.12
CA ASP A 206 -9.86 -10.85 -3.88
C ASP A 206 -8.37 -10.45 -3.94
N ARG A 207 -7.48 -11.42 -3.72
CA ARG A 207 -6.02 -11.20 -3.83
C ARG A 207 -5.54 -10.89 -5.26
N ALA A 208 -6.27 -11.34 -6.28
CA ALA A 208 -5.99 -11.06 -7.69
C ALA A 208 -6.53 -9.68 -8.14
N ARG A 209 -7.16 -8.93 -7.23
CA ARG A 209 -7.80 -7.64 -7.45
C ARG A 209 -9.03 -7.72 -8.36
N ASN A 210 -9.70 -8.86 -8.44
CA ASN A 210 -11.05 -8.90 -8.99
C ASN A 210 -12.01 -8.27 -7.98
N VAL A 211 -12.99 -7.52 -8.49
CA VAL A 211 -13.91 -6.74 -7.66
C VAL A 211 -15.35 -7.05 -8.02
N THR A 212 -16.18 -7.29 -7.00
CA THR A 212 -17.64 -7.39 -7.12
C THR A 212 -18.28 -6.34 -6.23
N VAL A 213 -19.26 -5.62 -6.75
CA VAL A 213 -20.00 -4.58 -6.00
C VAL A 213 -21.46 -5.01 -5.88
N SER A 214 -22.00 -5.00 -4.67
CA SER A 214 -23.42 -5.28 -4.45
C SER A 214 -24.29 -4.16 -5.03
N PRO A 215 -25.55 -4.44 -5.38
CA PRO A 215 -26.55 -3.40 -5.52
C PRO A 215 -26.60 -2.52 -4.26
N SER A 216 -26.89 -1.24 -4.45
CA SER A 216 -27.05 -0.29 -3.35
C SER A 216 -28.33 -0.60 -2.57
N ARG A 217 -28.21 -0.71 -1.25
CA ARG A 217 -29.32 -0.77 -0.29
C ARG A 217 -29.63 0.66 0.15
N ASN A 218 -30.84 1.12 -0.16
CA ASN A 218 -31.31 2.42 0.33
C ASN A 218 -32.03 2.23 1.67
N LEU A 219 -31.59 2.96 2.68
CA LEU A 219 -32.28 3.12 3.95
C LEU A 219 -32.93 4.51 4.00
N ASN A 220 -34.26 4.55 3.98
CA ASN A 220 -35.00 5.80 4.13
C ASN A 220 -34.89 6.30 5.57
N LEU A 221 -34.20 7.42 5.73
CA LEU A 221 -34.07 8.13 6.98
C LEU A 221 -35.27 9.05 7.15
N VAL A 222 -36.28 8.60 7.90
CA VAL A 222 -37.46 9.41 8.24
C VAL A 222 -36.99 10.82 8.68
N PRO A 223 -37.54 11.89 8.08
CA PRO A 223 -37.26 13.26 8.50
C PRO A 223 -37.35 13.36 10.01
N MET A 224 -36.25 13.74 10.66
CA MET A 224 -36.34 14.10 12.07
C MET A 224 -37.25 15.32 12.14
N PRO A 225 -38.28 15.35 13.01
CA PRO A 225 -39.09 16.55 13.17
C PRO A 225 -38.12 17.70 13.45
N ALA A 226 -38.29 18.82 12.74
CA ALA A 226 -37.51 20.01 13.03
C ALA A 226 -37.60 20.23 14.54
N PRO A 227 -36.46 20.46 15.24
CA PRO A 227 -36.52 20.76 16.65
C PRO A 227 -37.53 21.90 16.80
N VAL A 228 -38.63 21.63 17.49
CA VAL A 228 -39.61 22.67 17.78
C VAL A 228 -38.80 23.76 18.44
N ALA A 229 -38.77 24.95 17.84
CA ALA A 229 -38.03 26.08 18.40
C ALA A 229 -38.68 26.39 19.74
N VAL A 230 -38.15 25.80 20.82
CA VAL A 230 -38.54 26.14 22.17
C VAL A 230 -37.93 27.51 22.39
N ASP A 231 -38.77 28.51 22.69
CA ASP A 231 -38.25 29.81 23.10
C ASP A 231 -37.23 29.55 24.23
N PRO A 232 -35.97 29.96 24.10
CA PRO A 232 -34.97 29.76 25.13
C PRO A 232 -35.45 30.28 26.50
N LYS A 233 -36.31 31.31 26.51
CA LYS A 233 -36.94 31.80 27.73
C LYS A 233 -37.95 30.82 28.31
N ASP A 234 -38.78 30.18 27.49
CA ASP A 234 -39.73 29.16 27.96
C ASP A 234 -39.01 27.89 28.41
N ALA A 235 -37.96 27.48 27.69
CA ALA A 235 -37.12 26.34 28.10
C ALA A 235 -36.44 26.61 29.45
N LEU A 236 -35.87 27.81 29.61
CA LEU A 236 -35.24 28.23 30.86
C LEU A 236 -36.27 28.40 31.98
N ALA A 237 -37.42 29.03 31.71
CA ALA A 237 -38.49 29.20 32.69
C ALA A 237 -39.04 27.85 33.16
N LYS A 238 -39.19 26.88 32.25
CA LYS A 238 -39.63 25.53 32.57
C LYS A 238 -38.55 24.75 33.35
N ALA A 239 -37.27 24.89 32.98
CA ALA A 239 -36.17 24.30 33.72
C ALA A 239 -36.04 24.89 35.14
N VAL A 240 -36.17 26.21 35.28
CA VAL A 240 -36.17 26.92 36.56
C VAL A 240 -37.40 26.52 37.40
N ALA A 241 -38.57 26.36 36.79
CA ALA A 241 -39.77 25.88 37.48
C ALA A 241 -39.68 24.40 37.93
N THR A 242 -38.79 23.60 37.32
CA THR A 242 -38.50 22.23 37.77
C THR A 242 -37.37 22.14 38.80
N LEU A 243 -36.69 23.24 39.11
CA LEU A 243 -35.76 23.24 40.24
C LEU A 243 -36.57 23.13 41.54
N PRO A 244 -36.17 22.25 42.47
CA PRO A 244 -36.82 22.17 43.78
C PRO A 244 -36.77 23.54 44.44
N THR A 245 -37.89 23.93 45.04
CA THR A 245 -37.99 25.20 45.76
C THR A 245 -37.11 25.17 47.00
N LEU A 246 -36.62 26.33 47.46
CA LEU A 246 -35.72 26.42 48.61
C LEU A 246 -36.35 25.85 49.90
N ASP A 247 -37.68 25.81 49.97
CA ASP A 247 -38.44 25.20 51.05
C ASP A 247 -38.44 23.66 51.01
N GLU A 248 -38.26 23.06 49.82
CA GLU A 248 -38.10 21.60 49.65
C GLU A 248 -36.66 21.17 49.92
N VAL A 249 -35.68 22.04 49.66
CA VAL A 249 -34.29 21.86 50.07
C VAL A 249 -34.18 22.29 51.54
N GLY A 250 -34.81 21.56 52.46
CA GLY A 250 -34.90 21.91 53.88
C GLY A 250 -33.56 22.32 54.50
N ILE A 251 -33.28 23.62 54.53
CA ILE A 251 -32.24 24.23 55.36
C ILE A 251 -32.89 24.43 56.73
N ASP A 252 -32.91 23.34 57.50
CA ASP A 252 -33.45 23.31 58.87
C ASP A 252 -32.68 24.30 59.76
N ASP A 253 -33.43 25.20 60.42
CA ASP A 253 -32.98 26.37 61.19
C ASP A 253 -32.00 26.02 62.33
N GLY A 254 -30.71 25.96 62.01
CA GLY A 254 -29.64 25.98 63.02
C GLY A 254 -29.33 24.64 63.69
N ARG A 255 -29.70 23.51 63.09
CA ARG A 255 -29.11 22.22 63.51
C ARG A 255 -27.68 22.10 62.99
N PRO A 256 -26.69 21.78 63.85
CA PRO A 256 -25.32 21.55 63.41
C PRO A 256 -25.33 20.45 62.35
N LEU A 257 -24.65 20.72 61.23
CA LEU A 257 -24.43 19.78 60.13
C LEU A 257 -24.09 18.39 60.70
N PRO A 258 -24.78 17.31 60.30
CA PRO A 258 -24.43 15.98 60.75
C PRO A 258 -23.00 15.68 60.32
N THR A 259 -22.09 15.55 61.28
CA THR A 259 -20.69 15.16 61.10
C THR A 259 -20.52 13.68 60.76
N THR A 260 -21.57 13.04 60.24
CA THR A 260 -21.51 11.65 59.83
C THR A 260 -20.54 11.55 58.65
N PRO A 261 -19.44 10.79 58.78
CA PRO A 261 -18.49 10.60 57.69
C PRO A 261 -19.25 10.02 56.50
N ILE A 262 -19.23 10.72 55.37
CA ILE A 262 -19.70 10.18 54.10
C ILE A 262 -18.83 8.97 53.82
N ALA A 263 -19.37 7.77 54.07
CA ALA A 263 -18.73 6.55 53.67
C ALA A 263 -18.56 6.59 52.14
N PRO A 264 -17.37 6.24 51.61
CA PRO A 264 -17.16 6.21 50.17
C PRO A 264 -18.24 5.33 49.52
N PRO A 265 -18.76 5.71 48.34
CA PRO A 265 -19.76 4.93 47.66
C PRO A 265 -19.24 3.50 47.53
N SER A 266 -19.98 2.55 48.11
CA SER A 266 -19.70 1.14 47.92
C SER A 266 -19.80 0.90 46.41
N GLN A 267 -18.66 0.59 45.78
CA GLN A 267 -18.64 0.02 44.45
C GLN A 267 -19.43 -1.29 44.55
N GLU A 268 -20.69 -1.27 44.12
CA GLU A 268 -21.39 -2.49 43.75
C GLU A 268 -20.63 -3.09 42.57
N ASN A 269 -19.81 -4.06 42.90
CA ASN A 269 -19.15 -4.93 41.95
C ASN A 269 -20.26 -5.63 41.15
N PRO A 270 -20.38 -5.42 39.83
CA PRO A 270 -21.40 -6.10 39.05
C PRO A 270 -21.18 -7.60 39.15
N THR A 271 -22.17 -8.28 39.73
CA THR A 271 -22.22 -9.73 39.85
C THR A 271 -22.04 -10.33 38.46
N ALA A 272 -20.98 -11.13 38.31
CA ALA A 272 -20.69 -11.86 37.08
C ALA A 272 -21.92 -12.70 36.66
N PRO A 273 -22.32 -12.68 35.38
CA PRO A 273 -23.42 -13.51 34.91
C PRO A 273 -23.06 -14.99 35.10
N THR A 274 -23.90 -15.67 35.89
CA THR A 274 -23.86 -17.10 36.13
C THR A 274 -23.98 -17.84 34.79
N ALA A 275 -22.92 -18.56 34.41
CA ALA A 275 -22.92 -19.42 33.23
C ALA A 275 -24.04 -20.48 33.34
N PRO A 276 -24.86 -20.70 32.29
CA PRO A 276 -25.84 -21.77 32.30
C PRO A 276 -25.11 -23.13 32.32
N LYS A 277 -25.52 -23.92 33.31
CA LYS A 277 -25.12 -25.30 33.58
C LYS A 277 -25.36 -26.17 32.34
N SER A 278 -24.28 -26.61 31.71
CA SER A 278 -24.29 -27.60 30.63
C SER A 278 -24.83 -28.94 31.16
N THR A 279 -26.04 -29.29 30.77
CA THR A 279 -26.60 -30.65 30.93
C THR A 279 -26.10 -31.52 29.80
N ALA A 280 -25.39 -32.59 30.18
CA ALA A 280 -25.00 -33.69 29.33
C ALA A 280 -26.22 -34.49 28.80
N SER A 281 -25.93 -35.24 27.72
CA SER A 281 -26.68 -36.36 27.14
C SER A 281 -27.68 -36.05 26.01
N ALA A 282 -27.27 -36.35 24.77
CA ALA A 282 -27.80 -37.48 24.02
C ALA A 282 -27.01 -37.72 22.73
N THR A 283 -26.42 -38.90 22.59
CA THR A 283 -25.83 -39.45 21.38
C THR A 283 -26.94 -39.83 20.39
N PRO A 284 -26.98 -39.33 19.14
CA PRO A 284 -27.86 -39.87 18.12
C PRO A 284 -27.14 -40.96 17.32
N THR A 285 -27.70 -42.17 17.42
CA THR A 285 -27.42 -43.35 16.61
C THR A 285 -27.63 -43.05 15.12
N ALA A 286 -26.64 -43.43 14.30
CA ALA A 286 -26.71 -43.36 12.84
C ALA A 286 -27.77 -44.31 12.27
N PRO A 287 -28.66 -43.87 11.36
CA PRO A 287 -29.43 -44.76 10.52
C PRO A 287 -28.70 -45.08 9.20
N ALA A 288 -28.83 -46.34 8.81
CA ALA A 288 -28.19 -46.98 7.69
C ALA A 288 -28.60 -46.43 6.31
N THR A 289 -27.65 -46.59 5.40
CA THR A 289 -27.68 -46.35 3.96
C THR A 289 -28.70 -47.27 3.25
N THR A 290 -29.61 -46.69 2.48
CA THR A 290 -30.29 -47.36 1.36
C THR A 290 -30.41 -46.41 0.18
N THR A 291 -29.69 -46.71 -0.90
CA THR A 291 -29.69 -45.98 -2.18
C THR A 291 -30.89 -46.39 -3.04
N PRO A 292 -31.80 -45.48 -3.44
CA PRO A 292 -32.83 -45.76 -4.43
C PRO A 292 -32.30 -45.58 -5.88
N PRO A 293 -32.85 -46.31 -6.86
CA PRO A 293 -32.44 -46.20 -8.27
C PRO A 293 -32.86 -44.88 -8.91
N ALA A 294 -32.00 -44.35 -9.77
CA ALA A 294 -32.16 -43.08 -10.47
C ALA A 294 -33.41 -43.06 -11.38
N PRO A 295 -34.32 -42.08 -11.24
CA PRO A 295 -35.41 -41.86 -12.18
C PRO A 295 -34.93 -41.13 -13.45
N ALA A 296 -35.50 -41.52 -14.59
CA ALA A 296 -35.19 -40.99 -15.92
C ALA A 296 -35.43 -39.48 -16.04
N ALA A 297 -34.48 -38.77 -16.65
CA ALA A 297 -34.52 -37.33 -16.84
C ALA A 297 -35.56 -36.92 -17.92
N PRO A 298 -36.39 -35.89 -17.66
CA PRO A 298 -37.29 -35.32 -18.65
C PRO A 298 -36.56 -34.36 -19.61
N THR A 299 -36.93 -34.44 -20.88
CA THR A 299 -36.44 -33.64 -22.00
C THR A 299 -36.81 -32.16 -21.83
N ALA A 300 -35.82 -31.27 -21.74
CA ALA A 300 -36.01 -29.82 -21.69
C ALA A 300 -35.87 -29.17 -23.09
N PRO A 301 -36.70 -28.16 -23.42
CA PRO A 301 -36.86 -27.62 -24.77
C PRO A 301 -35.76 -26.61 -25.18
N ALA A 302 -35.55 -26.50 -26.49
CA ALA A 302 -34.58 -25.61 -27.12
C ALA A 302 -34.83 -24.12 -26.84
N ARG A 303 -33.75 -23.36 -26.63
CA ARG A 303 -33.77 -21.88 -26.54
C ARG A 303 -33.79 -21.25 -27.94
N PRO A 304 -34.52 -20.14 -28.12
CA PRO A 304 -34.66 -19.46 -29.42
C PRO A 304 -33.51 -18.50 -29.71
N ASP A 305 -33.23 -18.30 -31.00
CA ASP A 305 -32.37 -17.25 -31.53
C ASP A 305 -32.97 -15.87 -31.25
N VAL A 306 -32.16 -14.95 -30.72
CA VAL A 306 -32.57 -13.56 -30.50
C VAL A 306 -32.51 -12.81 -31.83
N VAL A 307 -33.69 -12.61 -32.41
CA VAL A 307 -33.94 -11.71 -33.53
C VAL A 307 -34.45 -10.39 -32.95
N VAL A 308 -33.74 -9.30 -33.19
CA VAL A 308 -34.24 -7.94 -32.93
C VAL A 308 -34.61 -7.35 -34.29
N ASP A 309 -35.88 -7.04 -34.49
CA ASP A 309 -36.45 -6.41 -35.71
C ASP A 309 -36.11 -7.09 -37.04
N GLY A 310 -36.16 -8.43 -37.08
CA GLY A 310 -36.15 -9.19 -38.33
C GLY A 310 -34.80 -9.25 -39.06
N LYS A 311 -33.69 -8.87 -38.42
CA LYS A 311 -32.33 -9.05 -38.98
C LYS A 311 -31.37 -9.68 -37.97
N PRO A 312 -30.46 -10.57 -38.41
CA PRO A 312 -29.46 -11.16 -37.53
C PRO A 312 -28.48 -10.09 -37.02
N TYR A 313 -28.17 -10.15 -35.72
CA TYR A 313 -27.26 -9.23 -35.04
C TYR A 313 -25.84 -9.34 -35.62
N VAL A 314 -25.29 -8.22 -36.11
CA VAL A 314 -23.89 -8.10 -36.55
C VAL A 314 -23.23 -6.99 -35.72
N SER A 315 -22.15 -7.32 -35.02
CA SER A 315 -21.38 -6.38 -34.18
C SER A 315 -20.62 -5.37 -35.05
N SER A 316 -20.81 -4.06 -34.84
CA SER A 316 -20.08 -3.01 -35.56
C SER A 316 -18.76 -2.63 -34.87
N GLU A 317 -17.68 -2.59 -35.65
CA GLU A 317 -16.35 -2.06 -35.29
C GLU A 317 -16.40 -0.55 -35.02
N ALA A 318 -15.62 -0.12 -34.03
CA ALA A 318 -15.57 1.26 -33.55
C ALA A 318 -14.70 2.16 -34.46
N GLY A 319 -15.33 3.18 -35.05
CA GLY A 319 -14.68 4.28 -35.74
C GLY A 319 -14.16 5.37 -34.78
N LYS A 320 -13.00 5.92 -35.11
CA LYS A 320 -12.29 7.03 -34.45
C LYS A 320 -13.03 8.36 -34.68
N PRO A 321 -13.34 9.18 -33.65
CA PRO A 321 -14.02 10.46 -33.88
C PRO A 321 -13.06 11.55 -34.36
N ALA A 322 -13.56 12.39 -35.27
CA ALA A 322 -12.90 13.57 -35.82
C ALA A 322 -12.84 14.72 -34.80
N ALA A 323 -11.73 15.47 -34.81
CA ALA A 323 -11.50 16.61 -33.94
C ALA A 323 -12.36 17.83 -34.34
N SER A 324 -12.99 18.47 -33.35
CA SER A 324 -13.76 19.70 -33.50
C SER A 324 -12.84 20.93 -33.49
N ALA A 325 -13.14 21.91 -34.34
CA ALA A 325 -12.29 23.03 -34.73
C ALA A 325 -12.40 24.30 -33.84
N ASP A 326 -12.67 24.16 -32.54
CA ASP A 326 -13.01 25.32 -31.70
C ASP A 326 -12.27 25.37 -30.34
N GLN A 327 -11.00 24.94 -30.30
CA GLN A 327 -10.12 25.11 -29.13
C GLN A 327 -9.25 26.37 -29.25
N PRO A 328 -9.17 27.23 -28.20
CA PRO A 328 -8.27 28.38 -28.19
C PRO A 328 -6.79 27.92 -28.17
N PRO A 329 -5.86 28.72 -28.73
CA PRO A 329 -4.48 28.32 -28.93
C PRO A 329 -3.77 28.06 -27.59
N VAL A 330 -3.20 26.86 -27.47
CA VAL A 330 -2.28 26.50 -26.40
C VAL A 330 -1.01 27.34 -26.58
N VAL A 331 -0.73 28.21 -25.61
CA VAL A 331 0.56 28.90 -25.50
C VAL A 331 1.60 27.86 -25.10
N VAL A 332 2.39 27.42 -26.06
CA VAL A 332 3.58 26.58 -25.83
C VAL A 332 4.69 27.50 -25.35
N ALA A 333 5.14 27.33 -24.11
CA ALA A 333 6.34 27.99 -23.62
C ALA A 333 7.57 27.40 -24.34
N ASP A 334 8.42 28.28 -24.85
CA ASP A 334 9.65 27.95 -25.58
C ASP A 334 10.73 27.46 -24.60
N ASN A 335 10.96 26.15 -24.55
CA ASN A 335 11.94 25.48 -23.68
C ASN A 335 13.35 25.38 -24.32
N SER A 336 13.67 26.21 -25.32
CA SER A 336 14.95 26.14 -26.05
C SER A 336 16.20 26.48 -25.21
N ILE A 337 16.04 27.10 -24.04
CA ILE A 337 17.16 27.48 -23.17
C ILE A 337 17.67 26.31 -22.31
N ASP A 338 16.80 25.37 -21.93
CA ASP A 338 17.18 24.25 -21.04
C ASP A 338 17.87 23.10 -21.78
N GLN A 339 17.49 22.84 -23.03
CA GLN A 339 18.10 21.81 -23.88
C GLN A 339 19.60 22.09 -24.14
N ALA A 340 19.95 23.35 -24.45
CA ALA A 340 21.32 23.75 -24.75
C ALA A 340 22.25 23.64 -23.52
N TYR A 341 21.71 23.79 -22.32
CA TYR A 341 22.48 23.64 -21.07
C TYR A 341 22.85 22.17 -20.80
N TYR A 342 21.91 21.24 -20.99
CA TYR A 342 22.18 19.81 -20.80
C TYR A 342 23.07 19.22 -21.91
N GLU A 343 22.94 19.69 -23.16
CA GLU A 343 23.83 19.28 -24.25
C GLU A 343 25.28 19.76 -24.05
N ALA A 344 25.49 20.96 -23.50
CA ALA A 344 26.82 21.46 -23.16
C ALA A 344 27.50 20.66 -22.02
N LEU A 345 26.71 20.13 -21.08
CA LEU A 345 27.17 19.26 -19.99
C LEU A 345 27.50 17.84 -20.48
N ALA A 346 26.77 17.32 -21.47
CA ALA A 346 27.06 16.05 -22.09
C ALA A 346 28.33 16.10 -22.97
N ALA A 347 28.57 17.23 -23.65
CA ALA A 347 29.72 17.43 -24.53
C ALA A 347 31.06 17.65 -23.79
N SER A 348 31.03 17.96 -22.49
CA SER A 348 32.22 18.25 -21.67
C SER A 348 32.70 17.06 -20.83
N ARG A 349 32.14 15.85 -21.03
CA ARG A 349 32.64 14.62 -20.40
C ARG A 349 34.00 14.22 -20.99
N PRO A 350 35.08 14.10 -20.20
CA PRO A 350 36.36 13.63 -20.70
C PRO A 350 36.28 12.16 -21.11
N THR A 351 36.77 11.87 -22.31
CA THR A 351 36.92 10.52 -22.85
C THR A 351 37.87 9.71 -21.97
N ALA A 352 37.54 8.42 -21.76
CA ALA A 352 38.24 7.49 -20.89
C ALA A 352 39.78 7.54 -21.03
N ILE A 353 40.45 7.73 -19.88
CA ILE A 353 41.89 7.59 -19.74
C ILE A 353 42.24 6.10 -19.88
N ALA A 354 43.07 5.76 -20.86
CA ALA A 354 43.60 4.41 -21.03
C ALA A 354 44.39 3.95 -19.77
N PRO A 355 44.26 2.69 -19.35
CA PRO A 355 44.95 2.20 -18.16
C PRO A 355 46.47 2.18 -18.36
N ASN A 356 47.19 2.79 -17.42
CA ASN A 356 48.65 2.86 -17.39
C ASN A 356 49.25 1.50 -16.94
N PRO A 357 50.08 0.81 -17.73
CA PRO A 357 50.51 -0.57 -17.45
C PRO A 357 51.73 -0.70 -16.52
N LYS A 358 52.00 0.26 -15.63
CA LYS A 358 53.18 0.24 -14.75
C LYS A 358 52.82 0.45 -13.28
N THR A 359 52.28 -0.58 -12.63
CA THR A 359 52.41 -0.73 -11.17
C THR A 359 52.23 -2.19 -10.79
N ALA A 360 53.33 -2.95 -10.78
CA ALA A 360 53.37 -4.27 -10.16
C ALA A 360 53.51 -4.10 -8.63
N PRO A 361 52.76 -4.85 -7.81
CA PRO A 361 52.86 -4.76 -6.36
C PRO A 361 54.14 -5.44 -5.85
N ARG A 362 54.86 -4.72 -4.98
CA ARG A 362 56.06 -5.19 -4.28
C ARG A 362 55.62 -5.93 -3.01
N PRO A 363 56.12 -7.15 -2.73
CA PRO A 363 55.75 -7.89 -1.53
C PRO A 363 56.43 -7.29 -0.30
N VAL A 364 55.63 -6.80 0.65
CA VAL A 364 56.12 -6.33 1.96
C VAL A 364 55.96 -7.47 2.95
N ASN A 365 57.09 -8.05 3.34
CA ASN A 365 57.19 -9.06 4.38
C ASN A 365 57.19 -8.33 5.74
N ARG A 366 56.12 -8.46 6.53
CA ARG A 366 56.02 -7.86 7.87
C ARG A 366 55.94 -8.98 8.92
N PRO A 367 56.85 -9.03 9.91
CA PRO A 367 56.82 -10.06 10.94
C PRO A 367 55.64 -9.84 11.90
N GLN A 368 54.92 -10.93 12.21
CA GLN A 368 53.89 -10.97 13.24
C GLN A 368 54.54 -10.88 14.63
N VAL A 369 54.29 -9.77 15.32
CA VAL A 369 54.40 -9.69 16.78
C VAL A 369 53.00 -9.85 17.33
N ALA A 370 52.82 -10.90 18.15
CA ALA A 370 51.56 -11.17 18.84
C ALA A 370 51.38 -10.16 19.97
N GLU A 371 50.56 -9.14 19.74
CA GLU A 371 50.14 -8.17 20.75
C GLU A 371 48.75 -8.58 21.26
N ALA A 372 48.64 -8.79 22.56
CA ALA A 372 47.42 -9.19 23.24
C ALA A 372 46.35 -8.09 23.13
N PRO A 373 45.05 -8.42 22.99
CA PRO A 373 44.02 -7.43 22.78
C PRO A 373 43.81 -6.61 24.05
N LEU A 374 44.19 -5.34 24.01
CA LEU A 374 43.73 -4.33 24.96
C LEU A 374 42.22 -4.22 24.84
N ALA A 375 41.52 -4.40 25.97
CA ALA A 375 40.09 -4.25 26.07
C ALA A 375 39.69 -2.85 25.55
N ALA A 376 38.84 -2.83 24.52
CA ALA A 376 38.28 -1.60 23.99
C ALA A 376 37.56 -0.85 25.12
N PRO A 377 37.74 0.48 25.24
CA PRO A 377 37.00 1.26 26.21
C PRO A 377 35.50 1.09 25.97
N ALA A 378 34.75 0.86 27.04
CA ALA A 378 33.29 0.74 26.99
C ALA A 378 32.71 1.98 26.28
N ARG A 379 31.96 1.75 25.20
CA ARG A 379 31.23 2.80 24.49
C ARG A 379 30.17 3.38 25.44
N PRO A 380 29.93 4.70 25.43
CA PRO A 380 28.86 5.30 26.23
C PRO A 380 27.49 4.74 25.83
N ASP A 381 26.68 4.37 26.83
CA ASP A 381 25.37 3.71 26.69
C ASP A 381 24.25 4.58 26.04
N SER A 382 24.61 5.67 25.34
CA SER A 382 23.65 6.63 24.76
C SER A 382 23.67 6.74 23.24
N ASP A 383 24.37 5.86 22.52
CA ASP A 383 24.49 5.97 21.04
C ASP A 383 23.17 5.69 20.29
N GLY A 384 22.08 5.36 21.00
CA GLY A 384 20.71 5.47 20.48
C GLY A 384 20.41 4.64 19.24
N GLN A 385 21.22 3.62 18.94
CA GLN A 385 21.01 2.75 17.79
C GLN A 385 19.74 1.94 17.99
N ARG A 386 18.67 2.35 17.32
CA ARG A 386 17.45 1.57 17.19
C ARG A 386 17.76 0.34 16.35
N ALA A 387 17.38 -0.84 16.84
CA ALA A 387 17.44 -2.05 16.04
C ALA A 387 16.59 -1.85 14.77
N PRO A 388 17.06 -2.30 13.59
CA PRO A 388 16.26 -2.19 12.38
C PRO A 388 14.94 -2.92 12.58
N ALA A 389 13.81 -2.25 12.33
CA ALA A 389 12.51 -2.90 12.38
C ALA A 389 12.47 -4.07 11.39
N SER A 390 11.73 -5.13 11.73
CA SER A 390 11.60 -6.31 10.89
C SER A 390 11.13 -5.89 9.48
N ALA A 391 11.86 -6.29 8.44
CA ALA A 391 11.57 -5.97 7.04
C ALA A 391 10.28 -6.62 6.48
N THR A 392 9.44 -7.18 7.35
CA THR A 392 8.18 -7.80 6.97
C THR A 392 7.16 -6.68 6.70
N PRO A 393 6.64 -6.53 5.48
CA PRO A 393 5.62 -5.53 5.18
C PRO A 393 4.36 -5.87 5.99
N VAL A 394 4.00 -5.01 6.93
CA VAL A 394 2.74 -5.11 7.67
C VAL A 394 1.74 -4.22 6.95
N ILE A 395 0.72 -4.83 6.34
CA ILE A 395 -0.41 -4.09 5.79
C ILE A 395 -1.20 -3.52 6.97
N VAL A 396 -1.45 -2.22 6.94
CA VAL A 396 -2.14 -1.48 8.00
C VAL A 396 -3.57 -1.18 7.54
N ASP A 397 -4.55 -1.70 8.28
CA ASP A 397 -5.98 -1.65 7.90
C ASP A 397 -6.57 -0.21 7.91
N ASP A 398 -6.02 0.68 8.75
CA ASP A 398 -6.39 2.10 8.85
C ASP A 398 -5.15 3.00 8.87
N GLU A 399 -4.60 3.27 7.68
CA GLU A 399 -3.39 4.07 7.53
C GLU A 399 -3.53 5.49 8.11
N VAL A 400 -4.72 6.11 8.02
CA VAL A 400 -4.96 7.48 8.50
C VAL A 400 -4.93 7.53 10.03
N ARG A 401 -5.57 6.56 10.69
CA ARG A 401 -5.49 6.44 12.14
C ARG A 401 -4.07 6.16 12.61
N VAL A 402 -3.36 5.22 11.99
CA VAL A 402 -1.97 4.92 12.36
C VAL A 402 -1.05 6.13 12.16
N LEU A 403 -1.26 6.92 11.11
CA LEU A 403 -0.52 8.17 10.92
C LEU A 403 -0.85 9.20 12.01
N THR A 404 -2.12 9.28 12.42
CA THR A 404 -2.56 10.16 13.51
C THR A 404 -1.94 9.74 14.85
N ASP A 405 -1.97 8.45 15.15
CA ASP A 405 -1.36 7.87 16.35
C ASP A 405 0.17 8.11 16.36
N ALA A 406 0.85 7.93 15.21
CA ALA A 406 2.28 8.24 15.06
C ALA A 406 2.60 9.70 15.42
N ARG A 407 1.78 10.65 14.94
CA ARG A 407 1.94 12.08 15.25
C ARG A 407 1.70 12.39 16.73
N VAL A 408 0.71 11.76 17.35
CA VAL A 408 0.45 11.90 18.79
C VAL A 408 1.64 11.37 19.61
N LEU A 409 2.17 10.20 19.24
CA LEU A 409 3.35 9.60 19.88
C LEU A 409 4.60 10.48 19.69
N ALA A 410 4.79 11.05 18.49
CA ALA A 410 5.87 11.97 18.20
C ALA A 410 5.80 13.23 19.09
N ASN A 411 4.62 13.83 19.22
CA ASN A 411 4.40 15.03 20.03
C ASN A 411 4.51 14.78 21.54
N THR A 412 4.27 13.55 21.99
CA THR A 412 4.36 13.16 23.41
C THR A 412 5.74 12.64 23.81
N GLY A 413 6.72 12.66 22.88
CA GLY A 413 8.10 12.25 23.15
C GLY A 413 8.36 10.75 23.03
N HIS A 414 7.38 9.95 22.59
CA HIS A 414 7.52 8.52 22.33
C HIS A 414 8.11 8.26 20.94
N LEU A 415 9.33 8.76 20.71
CA LEU A 415 9.96 8.83 19.39
C LEU A 415 10.14 7.47 18.70
N ASP A 416 10.60 6.45 19.43
CA ASP A 416 10.86 5.13 18.83
C ASP A 416 9.56 4.44 18.38
N VAL A 417 8.50 4.55 19.20
CA VAL A 417 7.18 4.00 18.87
C VAL A 417 6.56 4.77 17.70
N ALA A 418 6.71 6.10 17.66
CA ALA A 418 6.29 6.89 16.51
C ALA A 418 7.00 6.43 15.22
N CYS A 419 8.31 6.16 15.28
CA CYS A 419 9.07 5.64 14.15
C CYS A 419 8.62 4.25 13.70
N ASP A 420 8.26 3.35 14.63
CA ASP A 420 7.68 2.04 14.30
C ASP A 420 6.39 2.21 13.48
N PHE A 421 5.53 3.16 13.87
CA PHE A 421 4.27 3.41 13.17
C PHE A 421 4.51 4.01 11.79
N TYR A 422 5.41 4.99 11.66
CA TYR A 422 5.80 5.54 10.36
C TYR A 422 6.39 4.49 9.43
N GLU A 423 7.19 3.55 9.94
CA GLU A 423 7.75 2.46 9.15
C GLU A 423 6.71 1.49 8.63
N ARG A 424 5.70 1.15 9.44
CA ARG A 424 4.57 0.33 8.99
C ARG A 424 3.80 0.98 7.84
N LEU A 425 3.68 2.31 7.85
CA LEU A 425 3.00 3.07 6.81
C LEU A 425 3.77 3.17 5.49
N ARG A 426 5.07 2.82 5.45
CA ARG A 426 5.91 2.97 4.23
C ARG A 426 5.41 2.16 3.05
N PHE A 427 4.75 1.04 3.29
CA PHE A 427 4.21 0.16 2.25
C PHE A 427 2.76 0.50 1.85
N GLY A 428 2.19 1.54 2.46
CA GLY A 428 0.83 2.00 2.24
C GLY A 428 0.71 3.19 1.29
N SER A 429 -0.52 3.64 1.09
CA SER A 429 -0.82 4.85 0.30
C SER A 429 -0.24 6.13 0.91
N LEU A 430 -0.04 6.15 2.23
CA LEU A 430 0.57 7.26 2.98
C LEU A 430 2.10 7.17 3.11
N GLY A 431 2.77 6.23 2.43
CA GLY A 431 4.21 5.97 2.61
C GLY A 431 5.11 7.19 2.39
N LYS A 432 4.80 8.05 1.40
CA LYS A 432 5.53 9.30 1.14
C LYS A 432 5.44 10.29 2.31
N THR A 433 4.22 10.50 2.83
CA THR A 433 3.96 11.40 3.95
C THR A 433 4.61 10.86 5.23
N ALA A 434 4.46 9.55 5.49
CA ALA A 434 5.04 8.90 6.65
C ALA A 434 6.57 9.00 6.67
N LEU A 435 7.24 8.74 5.55
CA LEU A 435 8.69 8.86 5.45
C LEU A 435 9.15 10.31 5.65
N PHE A 436 8.49 11.28 5.03
CA PHE A 436 8.81 12.69 5.19
C PHE A 436 8.71 13.15 6.67
N GLU A 437 7.61 12.81 7.34
CA GLU A 437 7.43 13.15 8.76
C GLU A 437 8.43 12.44 9.66
N GLN A 438 8.70 11.16 9.41
CA GLN A 438 9.69 10.39 10.18
C GLN A 438 11.10 11.00 10.08
N VAL A 439 11.54 11.37 8.88
CA VAL A 439 12.86 11.97 8.65
C VAL A 439 12.96 13.32 9.39
N ARG A 440 11.95 14.17 9.27
CA ARG A 440 11.91 15.47 9.99
C ARG A 440 11.88 15.29 11.50
N LEU A 441 11.10 14.34 11.99
CA LEU A 441 11.06 13.99 13.41
C LEU A 441 12.45 13.61 13.93
N LEU A 442 13.16 12.74 13.22
CA LEU A 442 14.50 12.28 13.60
C LEU A 442 15.54 13.41 13.54
N ILE A 443 15.49 14.26 12.51
CA ILE A 443 16.36 15.45 12.41
C ILE A 443 16.13 16.40 13.58
N ASN A 444 14.87 16.75 13.88
CA ASN A 444 14.51 17.69 14.95
C ASN A 444 14.90 17.17 16.34
N ASN A 445 14.92 15.85 16.53
CA ASN A 445 15.33 15.20 17.77
C ASN A 445 16.83 14.84 17.80
N LYS A 446 17.65 15.45 16.94
CA LYS A 446 19.12 15.27 16.89
C LYS A 446 19.54 13.80 16.68
N ARG A 447 18.77 13.04 15.90
CA ARG A 447 19.06 11.65 15.48
C ARG A 447 19.37 11.55 13.98
N PRO A 448 20.41 12.24 13.48
CA PRO A 448 20.70 12.30 12.03
C PRO A 448 21.08 10.95 11.43
N ARG A 449 21.74 10.07 12.20
CA ARG A 449 22.11 8.72 11.72
C ARG A 449 20.87 7.88 11.45
N ASP A 450 19.90 7.91 12.35
CA ASP A 450 18.65 7.16 12.18
C ASP A 450 17.83 7.73 11.02
N ALA A 451 17.83 9.06 10.83
CA ALA A 451 17.20 9.68 9.67
C ALA A 451 17.84 9.20 8.36
N MET A 452 19.17 9.11 8.29
CA MET A 452 19.87 8.56 7.13
C MET A 452 19.50 7.10 6.88
N THR A 453 19.49 6.26 7.93
CA THR A 453 19.09 4.86 7.83
C THR A 453 17.63 4.72 7.37
N ALA A 454 16.74 5.58 7.87
CA ALA A 454 15.34 5.62 7.48
C ALA A 454 15.19 5.90 5.98
N VAL A 455 15.92 6.88 5.42
CA VAL A 455 15.89 7.18 3.99
C VAL A 455 16.55 6.08 3.16
N SER A 456 17.72 5.58 3.55
CA SER A 456 18.47 4.58 2.78
C SER A 456 17.78 3.21 2.71
N SER A 457 16.89 2.93 3.66
CA SER A 457 16.07 1.70 3.68
C SER A 457 14.71 1.87 3.00
N ALA A 458 14.32 3.08 2.59
CA ALA A 458 13.04 3.33 1.95
C ALA A 458 13.07 2.93 0.46
N PRO A 459 11.97 2.37 -0.08
CA PRO A 459 11.81 2.20 -1.53
C PRO A 459 11.94 3.53 -2.29
N LEU A 460 12.53 3.51 -3.48
CA LEU A 460 12.77 4.72 -4.27
C LEU A 460 11.46 5.42 -4.67
N GLU A 461 10.36 4.69 -4.75
CA GLU A 461 9.02 5.16 -5.15
C GLU A 461 8.39 6.11 -4.12
N ILE A 462 8.80 6.00 -2.85
CA ILE A 462 8.29 6.84 -1.76
C ILE A 462 9.23 8.00 -1.41
N LEU A 463 10.40 8.09 -2.05
CA LEU A 463 11.30 9.23 -1.90
C LEU A 463 10.74 10.44 -2.65
N THR A 464 10.36 11.46 -1.88
CA THR A 464 9.97 12.78 -2.39
C THR A 464 11.17 13.71 -2.46
N ASP A 465 11.06 14.78 -3.24
CA ASP A 465 12.15 15.76 -3.40
C ASP A 465 12.57 16.43 -2.08
N PRO A 466 11.64 16.82 -1.17
CA PRO A 466 12.02 17.27 0.15
C PRO A 466 12.83 16.25 0.96
N VAL A 467 12.49 14.95 0.88
CA VAL A 467 13.24 13.89 1.57
C VAL A 467 14.63 13.71 0.96
N ARG A 468 14.78 13.83 -0.37
CA ARG A 468 16.09 13.79 -1.03
C ARG A 468 16.98 14.96 -0.60
N ILE A 469 16.43 16.17 -0.47
CA ILE A 469 17.16 17.35 0.03
C ILE A 469 17.59 17.15 1.49
N ASP A 470 16.71 16.63 2.34
CA ASP A 470 17.04 16.33 3.74
C ASP A 470 18.15 15.28 3.83
N TYR A 471 18.09 14.24 3.00
CA TYR A 471 19.12 13.21 2.96
C TYR A 471 20.46 13.74 2.43
N GLY A 472 20.46 14.56 1.37
CA GLY A 472 21.66 15.24 0.88
C GLY A 472 22.28 16.16 1.94
N THR A 473 21.46 16.85 2.73
CA THR A 473 21.92 17.69 3.85
C THR A 473 22.57 16.86 4.95
N LEU A 474 21.96 15.72 5.31
CA LEU A 474 22.50 14.78 6.29
C LEU A 474 23.84 14.17 5.83
N LEU A 475 23.95 13.80 4.55
CA LEU A 475 25.19 13.29 3.95
C LEU A 475 26.31 14.32 3.98
N LEU A 476 26.01 15.56 3.60
CA LEU A 476 26.97 16.67 3.65
C LEU A 476 27.47 16.90 5.10
N ALA A 477 26.56 16.92 6.08
CA ALA A 477 26.91 17.07 7.49
C ALA A 477 27.74 15.89 8.03
N ALA A 478 27.54 14.68 7.49
CA ALA A 478 28.32 13.50 7.81
C ALA A 478 29.66 13.41 7.06
N GLY A 479 30.00 14.38 6.21
CA GLY A 479 31.22 14.39 5.41
C GLY A 479 31.20 13.44 4.20
N ARG A 480 30.04 12.87 3.86
CA ARG A 480 29.83 11.96 2.71
C ARG A 480 29.47 12.77 1.46
N THR A 481 30.40 13.65 1.05
CA THR A 481 30.15 14.68 0.01
C THR A 481 29.98 14.08 -1.39
N ASP A 482 30.59 12.93 -1.65
CA ASP A 482 30.52 12.16 -2.89
C ASP A 482 29.12 11.61 -3.19
N GLU A 483 28.32 11.36 -2.16
CA GLU A 483 26.98 10.80 -2.31
C GLU A 483 25.88 11.87 -2.50
N VAL A 484 26.16 13.14 -2.15
CA VAL A 484 25.18 14.23 -2.18
C VAL A 484 24.63 14.43 -3.59
N GLU A 485 25.50 14.46 -4.60
CA GLU A 485 25.10 14.67 -6.00
C GLU A 485 24.18 13.54 -6.49
N VAL A 486 24.52 12.29 -6.20
CA VAL A 486 23.73 11.12 -6.62
C VAL A 486 22.32 11.19 -6.05
N VAL A 487 22.19 11.47 -4.75
CA VAL A 487 20.89 11.52 -4.06
C VAL A 487 20.03 12.68 -4.56
N VAL A 488 20.64 13.85 -4.74
CA VAL A 488 19.91 15.09 -5.04
C VAL A 488 19.62 15.24 -6.53
N SER A 489 20.34 14.54 -7.41
CA SER A 489 20.09 14.52 -8.87
C SER A 489 18.70 14.00 -9.25
N GLY A 490 18.02 13.28 -8.35
CA GLY A 490 16.65 12.82 -8.54
C GLY A 490 15.56 13.86 -8.24
N VAL A 491 15.92 15.09 -7.84
CA VAL A 491 14.98 16.19 -7.60
C VAL A 491 14.52 16.80 -8.94
N ALA A 492 13.22 17.09 -9.07
CA ALA A 492 12.68 17.71 -10.29
C ALA A 492 13.33 19.08 -10.55
N GLY A 493 13.79 19.30 -11.80
CA GLY A 493 14.58 20.49 -12.17
C GLY A 493 13.78 21.79 -12.24
N ASP A 494 12.45 21.72 -12.34
CA ASP A 494 11.52 22.85 -12.45
C ASP A 494 10.76 23.14 -11.14
N GLY A 495 10.92 22.29 -10.13
CA GLY A 495 10.26 22.42 -8.84
C GLY A 495 10.90 23.48 -7.91
N PRO A 496 10.17 23.95 -6.88
CA PRO A 496 10.74 24.83 -5.85
C PRO A 496 11.94 24.21 -5.11
N GLU A 497 12.06 22.88 -5.14
CA GLU A 497 13.16 22.10 -4.58
C GLU A 497 14.47 22.14 -5.40
N ALA A 498 14.42 22.53 -6.69
CA ALA A 498 15.58 22.49 -7.59
C ALA A 498 16.73 23.40 -7.12
N ARG A 499 16.41 24.59 -6.59
CA ARG A 499 17.41 25.57 -6.14
C ARG A 499 18.10 25.12 -4.83
N PRO A 500 17.38 24.69 -3.78
CA PRO A 500 18.00 24.04 -2.61
C PRO A 500 18.86 22.82 -2.98
N ALA A 501 18.39 21.98 -3.90
CA ALA A 501 19.13 20.83 -4.41
C ALA A 501 20.48 21.23 -5.04
N LEU A 502 20.47 22.22 -5.95
CA LEU A 502 21.70 22.72 -6.58
C LEU A 502 22.65 23.38 -5.57
N LEU A 503 22.12 24.04 -4.53
CA LEU A 503 22.95 24.60 -3.46
C LEU A 503 23.70 23.51 -2.69
N LEU A 504 23.05 22.38 -2.40
CA LEU A 504 23.70 21.24 -1.74
C LEU A 504 24.82 20.64 -2.60
N ILE A 505 24.60 20.51 -3.91
CA ILE A 505 25.63 20.06 -4.86
C ILE A 505 26.81 21.03 -4.87
N ALA A 506 26.56 22.34 -4.90
CA ALA A 506 27.61 23.35 -4.88
C ALA A 506 28.47 23.27 -3.61
N LYS A 507 27.86 23.08 -2.44
CA LYS A 507 28.56 22.87 -1.16
C LYS A 507 29.35 21.56 -1.14
N ALA A 508 28.79 20.48 -1.67
CA ALA A 508 29.48 19.20 -1.78
C ALA A 508 30.72 19.30 -2.69
N TYR A 509 30.62 20.00 -3.81
CA TYR A 509 31.74 20.29 -4.71
C TYR A 509 32.83 21.13 -4.05
N GLU A 510 32.46 22.16 -3.29
CA GLU A 510 33.42 22.94 -2.51
C GLU A 510 34.19 22.05 -1.52
N ALA A 511 33.47 21.20 -0.76
CA ALA A 511 34.07 20.26 0.19
C ALA A 511 34.96 19.18 -0.48
N GLN A 512 34.74 18.89 -1.77
CA GLN A 512 35.58 18.01 -2.59
C GLN A 512 36.77 18.71 -3.24
N GLY A 513 36.90 20.03 -3.11
CA GLY A 513 37.92 20.83 -3.80
C GLY A 513 37.61 21.16 -5.27
N LYS A 514 36.39 20.85 -5.76
CA LYS A 514 35.88 21.22 -7.10
C LYS A 514 35.41 22.68 -7.12
N THR A 515 36.37 23.58 -6.90
CA THR A 515 36.11 25.01 -6.66
C THR A 515 35.52 25.75 -7.87
N THR A 516 35.86 25.35 -9.10
CA THR A 516 35.36 25.97 -10.33
C THR A 516 33.87 25.67 -10.52
N GLU A 517 33.49 24.40 -10.38
CA GLU A 517 32.12 23.91 -10.53
C GLU A 517 31.22 24.47 -9.43
N SER A 518 31.70 24.44 -8.18
CA SER A 518 31.01 25.05 -7.05
C SER A 518 30.75 26.54 -7.28
N ARG A 519 31.77 27.32 -7.67
CA ARG A 519 31.62 28.75 -7.95
C ARG A 519 30.59 29.02 -9.04
N ARG A 520 30.60 28.26 -10.14
CA ARG A 520 29.65 28.42 -11.24
C ARG A 520 28.21 28.19 -10.78
N ALA A 521 27.97 27.15 -9.97
CA ALA A 521 26.66 26.85 -9.41
C ALA A 521 26.19 27.96 -8.44
N LEU A 522 27.07 28.42 -7.55
CA LEU A 522 26.77 29.52 -6.61
C LEU A 522 26.47 30.84 -7.33
N GLU A 523 27.21 31.19 -8.39
CA GLU A 523 26.96 32.39 -9.19
C GLU A 523 25.61 32.34 -9.90
N TRP A 524 25.18 31.17 -10.37
CA TRP A 524 23.85 30.99 -10.94
C TRP A 524 22.77 31.16 -9.86
N LEU A 525 22.93 30.52 -8.69
CA LEU A 525 22.00 30.63 -7.58
C LEU A 525 21.87 32.06 -7.05
N ALA A 526 22.97 32.81 -6.98
CA ALA A 526 23.03 34.18 -6.48
C ALA A 526 22.21 35.20 -7.29
N LYS A 527 21.72 34.84 -8.49
CA LYS A 527 20.84 35.69 -9.30
C LYS A 527 19.40 35.77 -8.77
N GLY A 528 18.98 34.82 -7.92
CA GLY A 528 17.63 34.78 -7.36
C GLY A 528 17.38 35.82 -6.26
N LYS A 529 16.15 35.84 -5.72
CA LYS A 529 15.73 36.72 -4.61
C LYS A 529 15.30 35.96 -3.35
N ASP A 530 15.49 34.64 -3.35
CA ASP A 530 15.11 33.73 -2.28
C ASP A 530 16.22 33.52 -1.25
N ALA A 531 15.91 32.77 -0.19
CA ALA A 531 16.89 32.42 0.85
C ALA A 531 18.12 31.71 0.28
N VAL A 532 17.94 30.86 -0.74
CA VAL A 532 19.02 30.16 -1.45
C VAL A 532 19.98 31.14 -2.14
N ALA A 533 19.46 32.19 -2.78
CA ALA A 533 20.31 33.22 -3.39
C ALA A 533 21.10 34.03 -2.36
N ILE A 534 20.49 34.32 -1.19
CA ILE A 534 21.17 35.00 -0.09
C ILE A 534 22.35 34.14 0.39
N GLU A 535 22.10 32.86 0.67
CA GLU A 535 23.13 31.93 1.13
C GLU A 535 24.24 31.75 0.09
N ALA A 536 23.90 31.64 -1.19
CA ALA A 536 24.88 31.54 -2.27
C ALA A 536 25.79 32.78 -2.37
N ARG A 537 25.26 34.00 -2.13
CA ARG A 537 26.07 35.22 -2.07
C ARG A 537 27.02 35.21 -0.87
N THR A 538 26.53 34.77 0.28
CA THR A 538 27.35 34.62 1.49
C THR A 538 28.52 33.66 1.25
N LEU A 539 28.28 32.51 0.61
CA LEU A 539 29.35 31.55 0.25
C LEU A 539 30.34 32.11 -0.78
N LEU A 540 29.90 33.04 -1.64
CA LEU A 540 30.78 33.77 -2.57
C LEU A 540 31.52 34.96 -1.92
N GLY A 541 31.23 35.28 -0.65
CA GLY A 541 31.78 36.45 0.05
C GLY A 541 31.24 37.80 -0.44
N ARG A 542 29.98 37.83 -0.91
CA ARG A 542 29.30 39.05 -1.41
C ARG A 542 28.22 39.57 -0.47
#